data_AF-A0A9E2HGF0-F1
#
_entry.id   AF-A0A9E2HGF0-F1
#
_cell.length_a   1.000
_cell.length_b   1.000
_cell.length_c   1.000
_cell.angle_alpha   90.00
_cell.angle_beta   90.00
_cell.angle_gamma   90.00
#
_symmetry.space_group_name_H-M   'P 1'
#
loop_
_entity.id
_entity.type
_entity.pdbx_description
1 polymer ?
#
loop_
_entity_poly.entity_id
_entity_poly.type
_entity_poly.pdbx_seq_one_letter_code
_entity_poly.pdbx_strand_id
1 'polypeptide(L)'
;MKRILIAVAATVMAACQPMPADEGRTDLAQVSPAAPSAAGSEDAAACAAQGGKMLPQGRMQTVRCVITYADAGRRCSDGDDCAGDCRIEDVAEAPAAGANAVGQCQANSSRFGCYTTIEDGKAQPTLCVD
;
A
#
# COMPACT_ATOMS: atom_id res chain seq x y z
N MET A 1 -39.99 28.73 49.07
CA MET A 1 -40.72 29.80 48.35
C MET A 1 -39.96 31.12 48.40
N LYS A 2 -39.25 31.49 47.32
CA LYS A 2 -39.03 32.89 46.90
C LYS A 2 -38.36 32.84 45.52
N ARG A 3 -39.06 33.32 44.50
CA ARG A 3 -38.57 33.50 43.13
C ARG A 3 -38.25 35.00 42.95
N ILE A 4 -37.04 35.33 42.51
CA ILE A 4 -36.66 36.64 41.93
C ILE A 4 -35.54 36.31 40.93
N LEU A 5 -35.81 36.12 39.64
CA LEU A 5 -35.97 37.11 38.54
C LEU A 5 -34.66 37.80 38.10
N ILE A 6 -34.24 37.43 36.87
CA ILE A 6 -33.73 38.27 35.76
C ILE A 6 -32.37 38.96 35.96
N ALA A 7 -31.39 38.66 35.08
CA ALA A 7 -30.87 39.63 34.10
C ALA A 7 -29.58 39.15 33.39
N VAL A 8 -29.61 39.20 32.05
CA VAL A 8 -28.61 39.84 31.15
C VAL A 8 -27.18 39.24 31.22
N ALA A 9 -26.83 38.35 30.29
CA ALA A 9 -26.19 38.65 29.00
C ALA A 9 -24.82 39.36 29.14
N ALA A 10 -23.75 38.62 28.84
CA ALA A 10 -22.53 39.19 28.26
C ALA A 10 -21.77 38.09 27.51
N THR A 11 -22.06 37.99 26.21
CA THR A 11 -21.22 37.36 25.19
C THR A 11 -19.81 37.94 25.26
N VAL A 12 -18.82 37.10 25.58
CA VAL A 12 -17.40 37.43 25.41
C VAL A 12 -16.94 36.81 24.09
N MET A 13 -17.07 37.57 23.01
CA MET A 13 -16.30 37.38 21.77
C MET A 13 -15.33 38.55 21.65
N ALA A 14 -14.02 38.24 21.69
CA ALA A 14 -12.83 39.03 21.34
C ALA A 14 -11.75 38.71 22.40
N ALA A 15 -10.55 38.22 22.09
CA ALA A 15 -9.74 38.46 20.91
C ALA A 15 -8.70 37.34 20.70
N CYS A 16 -8.68 36.76 19.50
CA CYS A 16 -7.46 36.23 18.90
C CYS A 16 -7.26 37.02 17.62
N GLN A 17 -6.58 38.17 17.70
CA GLN A 17 -6.09 38.82 16.48
C GLN A 17 -4.89 38.01 15.95
N PRO A 18 -4.81 37.75 14.63
CA PRO A 18 -3.59 37.27 14.02
C PRO A 18 -2.56 38.41 13.97
N MET A 19 -1.33 38.14 14.40
CA MET A 19 -0.21 39.04 14.21
C MET A 19 0.10 39.16 12.71
N PRO A 20 0.35 40.37 12.17
CA PRO A 20 0.94 40.50 10.84
C PRO A 20 2.40 40.05 10.93
N ALA A 21 2.75 38.99 10.19
CA ALA A 21 4.13 38.60 10.00
C ALA A 21 4.80 39.61 9.05
N ASP A 22 5.76 40.35 9.61
CA ASP A 22 6.63 41.29 8.93
C ASP A 22 7.58 40.55 7.96
N GLU A 23 7.78 41.18 6.81
CA GLU A 23 8.49 40.70 5.63
C GLU A 23 10.00 40.58 5.89
N GLY A 24 10.44 39.42 6.35
CA GLY A 24 11.86 39.05 6.43
C GLY A 24 12.19 37.93 5.44
N ARG A 25 12.15 38.20 4.13
CA ARG A 25 12.60 37.25 3.10
C ARG A 25 14.12 37.14 3.12
N THR A 26 14.64 36.18 3.87
CA THR A 26 15.91 35.52 3.55
C THR A 26 15.60 34.24 2.78
N ASP A 27 15.86 34.29 1.47
CA ASP A 27 15.87 33.17 0.55
C ASP A 27 16.90 32.11 1.01
N LEU A 28 16.51 31.29 1.98
CA LEU A 28 17.04 29.94 2.11
C LEU A 28 16.12 29.07 1.27
N ALA A 29 16.65 28.60 0.13
CA ALA A 29 16.00 27.65 -0.74
C ALA A 29 15.27 26.60 0.11
N GLN A 30 13.94 26.68 0.10
CA GLN A 30 13.10 25.67 0.72
C GLN A 30 13.39 24.39 -0.04
N VAL A 31 14.22 23.53 0.53
CA VAL A 31 14.19 22.11 0.21
C VAL A 31 12.81 21.67 0.65
N SER A 32 11.86 21.71 -0.29
CA SER A 32 10.58 21.05 -0.12
C SER A 32 10.91 19.61 0.31
N PRO A 33 10.30 19.08 1.37
CA PRO A 33 10.43 17.66 1.63
C PRO A 33 9.97 16.97 0.36
N ALA A 34 10.88 16.26 -0.30
CA ALA A 34 10.55 15.50 -1.49
C ALA A 34 9.39 14.59 -1.10
N ALA A 35 8.20 14.90 -1.62
CA ALA A 35 7.09 13.98 -1.56
C ALA A 35 7.61 12.66 -2.15
N PRO A 36 7.35 11.50 -1.52
CA PRO A 36 7.75 10.23 -2.09
C PRO A 36 7.20 10.20 -3.51
N SER A 37 8.09 10.03 -4.49
CA SER A 37 7.80 10.17 -5.90
C SER A 37 6.55 9.36 -6.24
N ALA A 38 5.41 10.03 -6.32
CA ALA A 38 4.25 9.53 -7.00
C ALA A 38 4.75 9.29 -8.42
N ALA A 39 4.74 8.03 -8.86
CA ALA A 39 5.14 7.69 -10.22
C ALA A 39 4.52 8.71 -11.19
N GLY A 40 5.28 9.14 -12.19
CA GLY A 40 4.84 10.18 -13.10
C GLY A 40 3.48 9.81 -13.71
N SER A 41 2.68 10.80 -14.11
CA SER A 41 1.38 10.55 -14.74
C SER A 41 1.48 9.65 -15.98
N GLU A 42 2.62 9.67 -16.67
CA GLU A 42 2.92 8.80 -17.81
C GLU A 42 3.10 7.34 -17.36
N ASP A 43 3.78 7.09 -16.24
CA ASP A 43 3.94 5.75 -15.65
C ASP A 43 2.58 5.18 -15.19
N ALA A 44 1.72 6.04 -14.66
CA ALA A 44 0.38 5.64 -14.22
C ALA A 44 -0.51 5.24 -15.40
N ALA A 45 -0.45 5.97 -16.52
CA ALA A 45 -1.20 5.64 -17.73
C ALA A 45 -0.70 4.34 -18.37
N ALA A 46 0.62 4.14 -18.43
CA ALA A 46 1.22 2.90 -18.92
C ALA A 46 0.80 1.70 -18.06
N CYS A 47 0.81 1.86 -16.73
CA CYS A 47 0.35 0.83 -15.80
C CYS A 47 -1.12 0.46 -16.01
N ALA A 48 -2.00 1.47 -16.15
CA ALA A 48 -3.42 1.26 -16.40
C ALA A 48 -3.69 0.56 -17.73
N ALA A 49 -2.91 0.88 -18.78
CA ALA A 49 -3.03 0.22 -20.09
C ALA A 49 -2.71 -1.29 -20.03
N GLN A 50 -1.89 -1.72 -19.07
CA GLN A 50 -1.60 -3.12 -18.78
C GLN A 50 -2.60 -3.77 -17.81
N GLY A 51 -3.68 -3.07 -17.44
CA GLY A 51 -4.66 -3.52 -16.45
C GLY A 51 -4.17 -3.40 -14.99
N GLY A 52 -3.11 -2.66 -14.74
CA GLY A 52 -2.52 -2.46 -13.43
C GLY A 52 -2.97 -1.20 -12.71
N LYS A 53 -2.51 -1.05 -11.47
CA LYS A 53 -2.67 0.15 -10.64
C LYS A 53 -1.34 0.54 -10.00
N MET A 54 -1.08 1.84 -9.90
CA MET A 54 0.06 2.34 -9.13
C MET A 54 -0.28 2.26 -7.64
N LEU A 55 0.38 1.35 -6.93
CA LEU A 55 0.15 1.08 -5.51
C LEU A 55 1.46 1.22 -4.72
N PRO A 56 1.40 1.68 -3.46
CA PRO A 56 2.55 1.65 -2.57
C PRO A 56 2.88 0.19 -2.21
N GLN A 57 4.15 -0.18 -2.33
CA GLN A 57 4.60 -1.55 -2.15
C GLN A 57 5.74 -1.64 -1.12
N GLY A 58 5.74 -2.72 -0.33
CA GLY A 58 6.75 -3.00 0.69
C GLY A 58 6.73 -2.01 1.87
N ARG A 59 7.59 -2.20 2.88
CA ARG A 59 7.64 -1.24 4.01
C ARG A 59 8.13 0.14 3.64
N MET A 60 8.93 0.29 2.58
CA MET A 60 9.34 1.61 2.09
C MET A 60 8.23 2.36 1.35
N GLN A 61 7.09 1.70 1.08
CA GLN A 61 5.93 2.30 0.41
C GLN A 61 6.28 2.89 -0.96
N THR A 62 7.25 2.28 -1.65
CA THR A 62 7.64 2.71 -3.00
C THR A 62 6.49 2.44 -3.95
N VAL A 63 5.99 3.48 -4.61
CA VAL A 63 4.88 3.36 -5.57
C VAL A 63 5.36 2.60 -6.80
N ARG A 64 4.67 1.50 -7.15
CA ARG A 64 5.00 0.63 -8.29
C ARG A 64 3.72 0.22 -9.00
N CYS A 65 3.84 -0.16 -10.28
CA CYS A 65 2.73 -0.75 -11.00
C CYS A 65 2.48 -2.18 -10.50
N VAL A 66 1.24 -2.47 -10.11
CA VAL A 66 0.76 -3.80 -9.71
C VAL A 66 -0.31 -4.24 -10.69
N ILE A 67 -0.05 -5.33 -11.40
CA ILE A 67 -0.94 -5.90 -12.43
C ILE A 67 -1.69 -7.08 -11.82
N THR A 68 -3.01 -7.10 -11.93
CA THR A 68 -3.82 -8.27 -11.55
C THR A 68 -3.78 -9.31 -12.67
N TYR A 69 -3.52 -10.56 -12.30
CA TYR A 69 -3.45 -11.64 -13.28
C TYR A 69 -4.83 -12.23 -13.56
N ALA A 70 -5.07 -12.61 -14.81
CA ALA A 70 -6.35 -13.18 -15.25
C ALA A 70 -6.60 -14.60 -14.70
N ASP A 71 -5.53 -15.31 -14.32
CA ASP A 71 -5.55 -16.68 -13.81
C ASP A 71 -5.39 -16.77 -12.30
N ALA A 72 -5.49 -15.63 -11.58
CA ALA A 72 -5.45 -15.56 -10.13
C ALA A 72 -6.32 -16.63 -9.46
N GLY A 73 -5.74 -17.37 -8.51
CA GLY A 73 -6.46 -18.41 -7.75
C GLY A 73 -6.63 -19.75 -8.47
N ARG A 74 -6.26 -19.87 -9.75
CA ARG A 74 -6.28 -21.15 -10.45
C ARG A 74 -5.27 -22.10 -9.81
N ARG A 75 -5.65 -23.38 -9.62
CA ARG A 75 -4.73 -24.40 -9.08
C ARG A 75 -3.56 -24.63 -10.04
N CYS A 76 -2.37 -24.79 -9.48
CA CYS A 76 -1.12 -24.99 -10.22
C CYS A 76 -0.17 -25.92 -9.47
N SER A 77 0.77 -26.50 -10.21
CA SER A 77 1.86 -27.34 -9.72
C SER A 77 3.23 -26.72 -9.95
N ASP A 78 3.33 -25.73 -10.82
CA ASP A 78 4.56 -24.99 -11.10
C ASP A 78 4.24 -23.54 -11.47
N GLY A 79 5.22 -22.64 -11.39
CA GLY A 79 5.12 -21.27 -11.89
C GLY A 79 4.84 -21.21 -13.39
N ASP A 80 5.37 -22.15 -14.17
CA ASP A 80 5.11 -22.24 -15.63
C ASP A 80 3.63 -22.49 -15.96
N ASP A 81 2.84 -22.97 -14.98
CA ASP A 81 1.40 -23.10 -15.15
C ASP A 81 0.69 -21.75 -15.15
N CYS A 82 1.30 -20.66 -14.67
CA CYS A 82 0.66 -19.39 -14.32
C CYS A 82 1.23 -18.20 -15.11
N ALA A 83 0.48 -17.09 -15.19
CA ALA A 83 1.01 -15.81 -15.69
C ALA A 83 2.04 -15.16 -14.72
N GLY A 84 2.27 -15.80 -13.58
CA GLY A 84 3.11 -15.39 -12.48
C GLY A 84 3.58 -16.62 -11.72
N ASP A 85 3.79 -16.53 -10.41
CA ASP A 85 4.22 -17.67 -9.61
C ASP A 85 3.03 -18.54 -9.19
N CYS A 86 3.29 -19.83 -9.01
CA CYS A 86 2.41 -20.74 -8.27
C CYS A 86 2.73 -20.67 -6.78
N ARG A 87 1.76 -20.29 -5.94
CA ARG A 87 2.00 -19.97 -4.53
C ARG A 87 0.98 -20.57 -3.57
N ILE A 88 1.41 -20.76 -2.33
CA ILE A 88 0.56 -20.86 -1.14
C ILE A 88 0.75 -19.58 -0.35
N GLU A 89 -0.31 -18.78 -0.24
CA GLU A 89 -0.29 -17.48 0.46
C GLU A 89 -0.51 -17.62 1.97
N ASP A 90 -1.23 -18.67 2.41
CA ASP A 90 -1.36 -18.99 3.84
C ASP A 90 -0.14 -19.79 4.31
N VAL A 91 0.88 -19.07 4.76
CA VAL A 91 2.15 -19.66 5.19
C VAL A 91 2.09 -20.32 6.57
N ALA A 92 1.03 -20.09 7.36
CA ALA A 92 0.90 -20.73 8.67
C ALA A 92 0.63 -22.23 8.54
N GLU A 93 -0.02 -22.64 7.45
CA GLU A 93 -0.36 -24.02 7.13
C GLU A 93 0.41 -24.57 5.91
N ALA A 94 1.43 -23.83 5.43
CA ALA A 94 2.22 -24.27 4.29
C ALA A 94 2.95 -25.59 4.59
N PRO A 95 2.95 -26.55 3.65
CA PRO A 95 3.74 -27.77 3.77
C PRO A 95 5.23 -27.48 3.94
N ALA A 96 5.94 -28.37 4.63
CA ALA A 96 7.39 -28.29 4.74
C ALA A 96 8.05 -28.33 3.35
N ALA A 97 9.19 -27.66 3.20
CA ALA A 97 9.93 -27.63 1.94
C ALA A 97 10.24 -29.06 1.45
N GLY A 98 10.04 -29.30 0.15
CA GLY A 98 10.18 -30.59 -0.54
C GLY A 98 8.96 -31.52 -0.43
N ALA A 99 8.00 -31.21 0.45
CA ALA A 99 6.75 -31.95 0.54
C ALA A 99 5.88 -31.69 -0.70
N ASN A 100 5.09 -32.70 -1.09
CA ASN A 100 4.17 -32.55 -2.21
C ASN A 100 3.06 -31.56 -1.84
N ALA A 101 2.76 -30.65 -2.76
CA ALA A 101 1.83 -29.57 -2.56
C ALA A 101 1.20 -29.12 -3.88
N VAL A 102 0.06 -28.45 -3.80
CA VAL A 102 -0.60 -27.78 -4.93
C VAL A 102 -0.82 -26.35 -4.52
N GLY A 103 -0.40 -25.42 -5.36
CA GLY A 103 -0.54 -24.00 -5.13
C GLY A 103 -1.74 -23.42 -5.86
N GLN A 104 -1.81 -22.10 -5.83
CA GLN A 104 -2.68 -21.28 -6.63
C GLN A 104 -1.86 -20.22 -7.35
N CYS A 105 -2.22 -19.90 -8.60
CA CYS A 105 -1.58 -18.81 -9.33
C CYS A 105 -1.75 -17.51 -8.54
N GLN A 106 -0.65 -16.78 -8.36
CA GLN A 106 -0.62 -15.55 -7.57
C GLN A 106 -1.64 -14.53 -8.09
N ALA A 107 -2.19 -13.72 -7.19
CA ALA A 107 -3.28 -12.81 -7.54
C ALA A 107 -2.85 -11.64 -8.45
N ASN A 108 -1.63 -11.15 -8.24
CA ASN A 108 -1.10 -9.98 -8.92
C ASN A 108 0.44 -10.00 -8.93
N SER A 109 1.05 -9.05 -9.63
CA SER A 109 2.51 -8.96 -9.81
C SER A 109 3.28 -8.52 -8.55
N SER A 110 2.62 -8.36 -7.40
CA SER A 110 3.30 -8.08 -6.13
C SER A 110 4.12 -9.28 -5.69
N ARG A 111 5.39 -8.99 -5.36
CA ARG A 111 6.30 -9.96 -4.74
C ARG A 111 6.38 -9.82 -3.22
N PHE A 112 5.66 -8.87 -2.64
CA PHE A 112 5.69 -8.56 -1.21
C PHE A 112 4.73 -9.43 -0.42
N GLY A 113 5.04 -9.64 0.86
CA GLY A 113 4.34 -10.56 1.74
C GLY A 113 5.10 -11.87 1.93
N CYS A 114 4.49 -12.77 2.68
CA CYS A 114 5.01 -14.12 2.88
C CYS A 114 4.23 -15.10 2.02
N TYR A 115 4.92 -15.97 1.30
CA TYR A 115 4.34 -17.04 0.49
C TYR A 115 5.32 -18.19 0.34
N THR A 116 4.79 -19.36 0.01
CA THR A 116 5.58 -20.53 -0.42
C THR A 116 5.34 -20.76 -1.90
N THR A 117 6.39 -20.75 -2.73
CA THR A 117 6.26 -21.14 -4.14
C THR A 117 6.15 -22.66 -4.28
N ILE A 118 5.48 -23.10 -5.34
CA ILE A 118 5.43 -24.51 -5.73
C ILE A 118 6.23 -24.69 -7.01
N GLU A 119 7.15 -25.65 -7.02
CA GLU A 119 7.91 -26.06 -8.19
C GLU A 119 7.83 -27.58 -8.31
N ASP A 120 7.53 -28.09 -9.50
CA ASP A 120 7.35 -29.53 -9.78
C ASP A 120 6.41 -30.24 -8.77
N GLY A 121 5.33 -29.55 -8.36
CA GLY A 121 4.36 -30.07 -7.38
C GLY A 121 4.91 -30.18 -5.95
N LYS A 122 5.99 -29.47 -5.63
CA LYS A 122 6.62 -29.46 -4.30
C LYS A 122 6.68 -28.06 -3.72
N ALA A 123 6.38 -27.97 -2.43
CA ALA A 123 6.56 -26.73 -1.68
C ALA A 123 8.04 -26.38 -1.59
N GLN A 124 8.37 -25.13 -1.91
CA GLN A 124 9.69 -24.56 -1.68
C GLN A 124 9.78 -23.98 -0.25
N PRO A 125 10.96 -23.55 0.22
CA PRO A 125 11.06 -22.78 1.46
C PRO A 125 10.18 -21.53 1.41
N THR A 126 9.45 -21.25 2.49
CA THR A 126 8.66 -20.03 2.61
C THR A 126 9.55 -18.80 2.49
N LEU A 127 9.14 -17.86 1.64
CA LEU A 127 9.80 -16.58 1.43
C LEU A 127 8.94 -15.45 2.00
N CYS A 128 9.55 -14.54 2.74
CA CYS A 128 8.92 -13.30 3.18
C CYS A 128 9.68 -12.11 2.60
N VAL A 129 9.02 -11.33 1.74
CA VAL A 129 9.62 -10.18 1.04
C VAL A 129 8.95 -8.90 1.50
N ASP A 130 9.79 -7.88 1.68
CA ASP A 130 9.42 -6.55 2.16
C ASP A 130 10.00 -5.41 1.31
#